data_AF-A0A512C4W7-F1
#
_entry.id   AF-A0A512C4W7-F1
#
_cell.length_a   1.000
_cell.length_b   1.000
_cell.length_c   1.000
_cell.angle_alpha   90.00
_cell.angle_beta   90.00
_cell.angle_gamma   90.00
#
_symmetry.space_group_name_H-M   'P 1'
#
loop_
_entity.id
_entity.type
_entity.pdbx_description
1 polymer ?
#
loop_
_entity_poly.entity_id
_entity_poly.type
_entity_poly.pdbx_seq_one_letter_code
_entity_poly.pdbx_strand_id
1 'polypeptide(L)'
;MPHFYDTCAGPIEGLYLPPIAWEVLRRENIQTLDQLGANADRLEQFDGISDRMAQVIRLALAYVAPFEEQTSSTKQYGSWSA
;
A
#
# COMPACT_ATOMS: atom_id res chain seq x y z
N MET A 1 -25.76 6.48 5.12
CA MET A 1 -24.64 7.27 4.55
C MET A 1 -23.49 6.31 4.35
N PRO A 2 -22.89 6.21 3.15
CA PRO A 2 -21.83 5.24 2.99
C PRO A 2 -20.57 5.84 3.64
N HIS A 3 -20.18 5.29 4.78
CA HIS A 3 -18.86 5.49 5.36
C HIS A 3 -17.86 4.73 4.48
N PHE A 4 -17.63 5.25 3.27
CA PHE A 4 -16.43 4.92 2.54
C PHE A 4 -15.32 5.49 3.40
N TYR A 5 -14.61 4.60 4.11
CA TYR A 5 -13.37 4.91 4.79
C TYR A 5 -12.60 5.89 3.91
N ASP A 6 -12.42 7.13 4.35
CA ASP A 6 -11.64 8.12 3.61
C ASP A 6 -10.24 7.54 3.47
N THR A 7 -9.95 6.98 2.29
CA THR A 7 -8.67 6.33 2.04
C THR A 7 -7.66 7.45 1.83
N CYS A 8 -6.70 7.55 2.74
CA CYS A 8 -5.66 8.56 2.68
C CYS A 8 -4.43 8.01 1.96
N ALA A 9 -3.82 8.86 1.13
CA ALA A 9 -2.45 8.64 0.67
C ALA A 9 -1.56 8.65 1.92
N GLY A 10 -0.78 7.59 2.11
CA GLY A 10 0.16 7.50 3.23
C GLY A 10 1.62 7.54 2.78
N PRO A 11 2.55 7.03 3.60
CA PRO A 11 3.98 7.02 3.28
C PRO A 11 4.35 6.18 2.06
N ILE A 12 3.47 5.28 1.60
CA ILE A 12 3.66 4.49 0.38
C ILE A 12 2.90 5.16 -0.75
N GLU A 13 3.64 5.66 -1.75
CA GLU A 13 3.08 6.32 -2.93
C GLU A 13 2.24 5.33 -3.75
N GLY A 14 1.09 5.79 -4.25
CA GLY A 14 0.15 4.95 -5.00
C GLY A 14 -0.73 4.04 -4.15
N LEU A 15 -0.47 3.93 -2.83
CA LEU A 15 -1.26 3.12 -1.92
C LEU A 15 -2.26 3.97 -1.13
N TYR A 16 -3.54 3.66 -1.27
CA TYR A 16 -4.64 4.35 -0.59
C TYR A 16 -5.30 3.42 0.43
N LEU A 17 -5.03 3.68 1.71
CA LEU A 17 -5.56 2.88 2.81
C LEU A 17 -6.36 3.74 3.79
N PRO A 18 -7.31 3.14 4.52
CA PRO A 18 -7.96 3.80 5.64
C PRO A 18 -6.92 4.27 6.68
N PRO A 19 -7.12 5.42 7.34
CA PRO A 19 -6.18 5.94 8.34
C PRO A 19 -5.92 4.99 9.51
N ILE A 20 -6.91 4.15 9.88
CA ILE A 20 -6.72 3.13 10.91
C ILE A 20 -5.72 2.04 10.49
N ALA A 21 -5.70 1.67 9.20
CA ALA A 21 -4.72 0.73 8.68
C ALA A 21 -3.32 1.35 8.71
N TRP A 22 -3.21 2.64 8.34
CA TRP A 22 -1.94 3.36 8.45
C TRP A 22 -1.41 3.43 9.87
N GLU A 23 -2.28 3.59 10.86
CA GLU A 23 -1.87 3.61 12.26
C GLU A 23 -1.29 2.25 12.70
N VAL A 24 -1.92 1.14 12.32
CA VAL A 24 -1.41 -0.21 12.64
C VAL A 24 -0.09 -0.46 11.92
N LEU A 25 0.01 -0.16 10.62
CA LEU A 25 1.25 -0.33 9.86
C LEU A 25 2.40 0.49 10.48
N ARG A 26 2.12 1.71 10.95
CA ARG A 26 3.11 2.54 11.65
C ARG A 26 3.54 1.91 12.98
N ARG A 27 2.64 1.29 13.74
CA ARG A 27 2.97 0.58 14.99
C ARG A 27 3.85 -0.64 14.73
N GLU A 28 3.57 -1.36 13.65
CA GLU A 28 4.34 -2.52 13.20
C GLU A 28 5.61 -2.13 12.41
N ASN A 29 5.89 -0.83 12.29
CA ASN A 29 7.05 -0.27 11.59
C ASN A 29 7.13 -0.63 10.09
N ILE A 30 5.97 -0.84 9.47
CA ILE A 30 5.81 -1.09 8.04
C ILE A 30 5.64 0.26 7.34
N GLN A 31 6.64 0.67 6.55
CA GLN A 31 6.64 1.96 5.86
C GLN A 31 6.85 1.84 4.34
N THR A 32 7.14 0.64 3.86
CA THR A 32 7.48 0.36 2.44
C THR A 32 6.58 -0.72 1.87
N LEU A 33 6.45 -0.74 0.55
CA LEU A 33 5.60 -1.70 -0.16
C LEU A 33 6.13 -3.13 -0.01
N ASP A 34 7.45 -3.32 -0.06
CA ASP A 34 8.11 -4.60 0.21
C ASP A 34 7.78 -5.15 1.61
N GLN A 35 7.88 -4.31 2.65
CA GLN A 35 7.53 -4.71 4.01
C GLN A 35 6.04 -5.02 4.14
N LEU A 36 5.19 -4.24 3.46
CA LEU A 36 3.75 -4.47 3.47
C LEU A 36 3.40 -5.78 2.76
N GLY A 37 4.03 -6.08 1.62
CA GLY A 37 3.87 -7.33 0.88
C GLY A 37 4.34 -8.54 1.68
N ALA A 38 5.50 -8.44 2.32
CA ALA A 38 6.03 -9.50 3.18
C ALA A 38 5.15 -9.78 4.42
N ASN A 39 4.41 -8.78 4.89
CA ASN A 39 3.48 -8.91 6.01
C ASN A 39 2.01 -9.09 5.59
N ALA A 40 1.70 -9.06 4.29
CA ALA A 40 0.33 -9.08 3.79
C ALA A 40 -0.46 -10.33 4.23
N ASP A 41 0.22 -11.46 4.33
CA ASP A 41 -0.36 -12.73 4.80
C ASP A 41 -0.56 -12.79 6.32
N ARG A 42 0.05 -11.87 7.07
CA ARG A 42 0.02 -11.80 8.53
C ARG A 42 -0.74 -10.59 9.05
N LEU A 43 -1.32 -9.76 8.17
CA LEU A 43 -2.09 -8.58 8.55
C LEU A 43 -3.23 -8.90 9.53
N GLU A 44 -3.87 -10.06 9.38
CA GLU A 44 -4.95 -10.53 10.27
C GLU A 44 -4.46 -10.82 11.70
N GLN A 45 -3.14 -10.97 11.90
CA GLN A 45 -2.54 -11.18 13.22
C GLN A 45 -2.28 -9.86 13.96
N PHE A 46 -2.37 -8.71 13.27
CA PHE A 46 -2.14 -7.41 13.89
C PHE A 46 -3.36 -6.94 14.68
N ASP A 47 -3.12 -6.52 15.92
CA ASP A 47 -4.17 -6.02 16.79
C ASP A 47 -4.76 -4.71 16.23
N GLY A 48 -6.05 -4.75 15.89
CA GLY A 48 -6.76 -3.66 15.21
C GLY A 48 -6.98 -3.85 13.70
N ILE A 49 -6.47 -4.92 13.09
CA ILE A 49 -6.82 -5.31 11.72
C ILE A 49 -7.83 -6.44 11.75
N SER A 50 -8.98 -6.21 11.11
CA SER A 50 -9.95 -7.27 10.83
C SER A 50 -9.65 -7.95 9.50
N ASP A 51 -10.17 -9.17 9.28
CA ASP A 51 -10.06 -9.90 8.01
C ASP A 51 -10.46 -9.05 6.81
N ARG A 52 -11.52 -8.24 6.96
CA ARG A 52 -11.97 -7.28 5.94
C ARG A 52 -10.90 -6.23 5.64
N MET A 53 -10.26 -5.68 6.67
CA MET A 53 -9.20 -4.69 6.51
C MET A 53 -7.97 -5.30 5.86
N ALA A 54 -7.58 -6.52 6.23
CA ALA A 54 -6.50 -7.26 5.60
C ALA A 54 -6.77 -7.52 4.10
N GLN A 55 -8.02 -7.82 3.73
CA GLN A 55 -8.42 -7.94 2.32
C GLN A 55 -8.31 -6.61 1.56
N VAL A 56 -8.74 -5.49 2.16
CA VAL A 56 -8.61 -4.16 1.54
C VAL A 56 -7.14 -3.82 1.28
N ILE A 57 -6.27 -4.08 2.25
CA ILE A 57 -4.82 -3.85 2.11
C ILE A 57 -4.23 -4.73 1.00
N ARG A 58 -4.58 -6.02 0.96
CA ARG A 58 -4.13 -6.93 -0.11
C ARG A 58 -4.61 -6.49 -1.49
N LEU A 59 -5.85 -6.01 -1.61
CA LEU A 59 -6.39 -5.50 -2.86
C LEU A 59 -5.65 -4.23 -3.31
N ALA A 60 -5.40 -3.30 -2.38
CA ALA A 60 -4.63 -2.09 -2.64
C ALA A 60 -3.20 -2.42 -3.05
N LEU A 61 -2.55 -3.38 -2.37
CA LEU A 61 -1.21 -3.84 -2.71
C LEU A 61 -1.16 -4.50 -4.10
N ALA A 62 -2.14 -5.34 -4.45
CA ALA A 62 -2.26 -5.93 -5.77
C ALA A 62 -2.46 -4.89 -6.89
N TYR A 63 -3.01 -3.71 -6.57
CA TYR A 63 -3.15 -2.61 -7.52
C TYR A 63 -1.84 -1.87 -7.77
N VAL A 64 -0.94 -1.82 -6.77
CA VAL A 64 0.35 -1.12 -6.86
C VAL A 64 1.51 -2.05 -7.28
N ALA A 65 1.44 -3.35 -6.98
CA ALA A 65 2.41 -4.36 -7.42
C ALA A 65 2.75 -4.33 -8.93
N PRO A 66 1.79 -4.18 -9.87
CA PRO A 66 2.12 -4.05 -11.29
C PRO A 66 2.87 -2.76 -11.65
N PHE A 67 2.96 -1.78 -10.73
CA PHE A 67 3.60 -0.49 -10.94
C PHE A 67 5.08 -0.46 -10.51
N GLU A 68 5.49 -1.26 -9.51
CA GLU A 68 6.89 -1.32 -9.06
C GLU A 68 7.81 -2.10 -10.04
N GLU A 69 7.32 -3.17 -10.67
CA GLU A 69 8.09 -3.89 -11.72
C GLU A 69 8.35 -3.01 -12.96
N GLN A 70 7.54 -1.97 -13.20
CA GLN A 70 7.73 -1.04 -14.31
C GLN A 70 8.62 0.16 -13.98
N THR A 71 8.92 0.45 -12.71
CA THR A 71 9.77 1.59 -12.31
C THR A 71 11.21 1.20 -12.02
N SER A 72 11.51 -0.09 -11.80
CA SER A 72 12.89 -0.60 -11.75
C SER A 72 13.55 -0.70 -13.14
N SER A 73 12.77 -0.56 -14.21
CA SER A 73 13.28 -0.46 -15.58
C SER A 73 12.70 0.78 -16.25
N THR A 74 13.33 1.94 -16.06
CA THR A 74 13.60 2.95 -17.11
C THR A 74 14.13 4.23 -16.47
N LYS A 75 15.43 4.24 -16.19
CA LYS A 75 16.23 5.46 -16.38
C LYS A 75 16.28 5.74 -17.88
N GLN A 76 15.21 6.29 -18.43
CA GLN A 76 15.24 6.87 -19.76
C GLN A 76 14.28 8.04 -19.74
N TYR A 77 14.73 9.10 -19.07
CA TYR A 77 14.28 10.45 -19.37
C TYR A 77 14.36 10.61 -20.88
N GLY A 78 13.19 10.66 -21.52
CA GLY A 78 13.07 11.02 -22.92
C GLY A 78 13.70 12.39 -23.10
N SER A 79 14.90 12.39 -23.65
CA SER A 79 15.52 13.54 -24.30
C SER A 79 14.56 13.98 -25.40
N TRP A 80 13.75 15.03 -25.15
CA TRP A 80 12.98 15.65 -26.22
C TRP A 80 13.96 16.24 -27.23
N SER A 81 13.95 15.65 -28.42
CA SER A 81 14.81 15.99 -29.56
C SER A 81 14.41 17.31 -30.20
N ALA A 82 15.46 18.04 -30.60
CA ALA A 82 15.65 18.89 -31.79
C ALA A 82 14.57 19.91 -32.18
#